data_AF-A0A8T4JLF2-F1
#
_entry.id   AF-A0A8T4JLF2-F1
#
_cell.length_a   1.000
_cell.length_b   1.000
_cell.length_c   1.000
_cell.angle_alpha   90.00
_cell.angle_beta   90.00
_cell.angle_gamma   90.00
#
_symmetry.space_group_name_H-M   'P 1'
#
loop_
_entity.id
_entity.type
_entity.pdbx_description
1 polymer ?
#
loop_
_entity_poly.entity_id
_entity_poly.type
_entity_poly.pdbx_seq_one_letter_code
_entity_poly.pdbx_strand_id
1 'polypeptide(L)'
;MVLYFITGNKNKFEEFKSILDYVEQLDIDLPEIQSIDAKLIIKEKLLEATKHQSGEFIVEDTSLYLDCLNGLPGPLIKWFMETIGNEGLYNIVEKLGDNKAKAKTIIGYSDGNDIYFFEGEVFGKIVKPSGETTFGWDPIFMADGHDKTFQEMDKNQKNMISMRRLALEKLKEFLEKEK
;
A
#
# COMPACT_ATOMS: atom_id res chain seq x y z
N MET A 1 0.50 17.89 -18.88
CA MET A 1 -0.55 16.85 -18.85
C MET A 1 -1.03 16.75 -17.41
N VAL A 2 -2.28 16.33 -17.14
CA VAL A 2 -2.74 16.18 -15.74
C VAL A 2 -2.24 14.85 -15.19
N LEU A 3 -1.77 14.85 -13.94
CA LEU A 3 -1.30 13.68 -13.22
C LEU A 3 -2.38 13.21 -12.24
N TYR A 4 -3.00 12.06 -12.53
CA TYR A 4 -4.08 11.50 -11.76
C TYR A 4 -3.59 10.42 -10.80
N PHE A 5 -4.02 10.46 -9.53
CA PHE A 5 -3.91 9.32 -8.63
C PHE A 5 -5.26 8.61 -8.52
N ILE A 6 -5.29 7.36 -8.98
CA ILE A 6 -6.51 6.55 -9.03
C ILE A 6 -6.75 5.91 -7.67
N THR A 7 -7.63 6.53 -6.90
CA THR A 7 -8.04 5.99 -5.61
C THR A 7 -9.38 6.58 -5.15
N GLY A 8 -10.24 5.74 -4.59
CA GLY A 8 -11.39 6.19 -3.80
C GLY A 8 -11.07 6.43 -2.32
N ASN A 9 -9.84 6.12 -1.88
CA ASN A 9 -9.47 6.22 -0.46
C ASN A 9 -8.92 7.62 -0.13
N LYS A 10 -9.73 8.42 0.56
CA LYS A 10 -9.37 9.78 0.99
C LYS A 10 -8.10 9.83 1.84
N ASN A 11 -7.88 8.87 2.74
CA ASN A 11 -6.68 8.84 3.58
C ASN A 11 -5.41 8.65 2.73
N LYS A 12 -5.47 7.75 1.73
CA LYS A 12 -4.36 7.56 0.78
C LYS A 12 -4.10 8.83 -0.03
N PHE A 13 -5.15 9.49 -0.51
CA PHE A 13 -5.02 10.72 -1.27
C PHE A 13 -4.38 11.85 -0.44
N GLU A 14 -4.81 12.04 0.80
CA GLU A 14 -4.21 13.04 1.70
C GLU A 14 -2.72 12.75 1.99
N GLU A 15 -2.35 11.48 2.19
CA GLU A 15 -0.94 11.09 2.33
C GLU A 15 -0.13 11.42 1.06
N PHE A 16 -0.67 11.09 -0.12
CA PHE A 16 -0.06 11.44 -1.41
C PHE A 16 0.14 12.94 -1.58
N LYS A 17 -0.92 13.71 -1.34
CA LYS A 17 -0.93 15.17 -1.54
C LYS A 17 0.02 15.90 -0.60
N SER A 18 0.29 15.34 0.59
CA SER A 18 1.29 15.89 1.51
C SER A 18 2.73 15.83 0.98
N ILE A 19 2.98 15.06 -0.08
CA ILE A 19 4.30 14.79 -0.66
C ILE A 19 4.38 15.30 -2.10
N LEU A 20 3.30 15.08 -2.86
CA LEU A 20 3.15 15.42 -4.27
C LEU A 20 1.85 16.23 -4.43
N ASP A 21 1.97 17.56 -4.32
CA ASP A 21 0.84 18.48 -4.17
C ASP A 21 0.08 18.82 -5.47
N TYR A 22 0.67 18.49 -6.63
CA TYR A 22 0.12 18.74 -7.96
C TYR A 22 -0.65 17.54 -8.56
N VAL A 23 -0.99 16.54 -7.75
CA VAL A 23 -1.76 15.35 -8.17
C VAL A 23 -3.26 15.58 -8.01
N GLU A 24 -4.04 15.17 -9.00
CA GLU A 24 -5.50 15.16 -8.94
C GLU A 24 -6.03 13.77 -8.54
N GLN A 25 -7.00 13.72 -7.63
CA GLN A 25 -7.67 12.46 -7.30
C GLN A 25 -8.62 12.06 -8.43
N LEU A 26 -8.50 10.82 -8.92
CA LEU A 26 -9.46 10.22 -9.83
C LEU A 26 -10.13 9.03 -9.15
N ASP A 27 -11.35 9.23 -8.67
CA ASP A 27 -12.15 8.18 -8.01
C ASP A 27 -12.92 7.38 -9.07
N ILE A 28 -12.23 6.42 -9.68
CA ILE A 28 -12.80 5.45 -10.61
C ILE A 28 -12.56 4.04 -10.09
N ASP A 29 -13.60 3.22 -10.12
CA ASP A 29 -13.51 1.80 -9.78
C ASP A 29 -13.01 1.02 -10.99
N LEU A 30 -11.76 0.59 -10.95
CA LEU A 30 -11.13 -0.19 -12.02
C LEU A 30 -10.98 -1.65 -11.58
N PRO A 31 -11.23 -2.62 -12.48
CA PRO A 31 -10.97 -4.02 -12.20
C PRO A 31 -9.54 -4.27 -11.70
N GLU A 32 -9.41 -4.97 -10.58
CA GLU A 32 -8.14 -5.50 -10.08
C GLU A 32 -8.12 -7.01 -10.31
N ILE A 33 -7.15 -7.47 -11.10
CA ILE A 33 -6.92 -8.91 -11.29
C ILE A 33 -6.42 -9.54 -9.98
N GLN A 34 -6.62 -10.85 -9.85
CA GLN A 34 -6.07 -11.61 -8.73
C GLN A 34 -4.68 -12.13 -9.12
N SER A 35 -3.66 -11.70 -8.38
CA SER A 35 -2.29 -12.17 -8.53
C SER A 35 -1.55 -12.06 -7.19
N ILE A 36 -0.50 -12.86 -7.03
CA ILE A 36 0.47 -12.68 -5.95
C ILE A 36 1.60 -11.71 -6.34
N ASP A 37 1.66 -11.33 -7.61
CA ASP A 37 2.56 -10.29 -8.12
C ASP A 37 1.84 -8.94 -8.17
N ALA A 38 2.13 -8.09 -7.19
CA ALA A 38 1.59 -6.73 -7.11
C ALA A 38 1.92 -5.87 -8.33
N LYS A 39 3.06 -6.07 -9.00
CA LYS A 39 3.41 -5.28 -10.20
C LYS A 39 2.48 -5.62 -11.36
N LEU A 40 2.11 -6.89 -11.50
CA LEU A 40 1.15 -7.31 -12.52
C LEU A 40 -0.23 -6.70 -12.26
N ILE A 41 -0.70 -6.68 -11.00
CA ILE A 41 -1.98 -6.03 -10.63
C ILE A 41 -1.96 -4.54 -11.00
N ILE A 42 -0.90 -3.85 -10.58
CA ILE A 42 -0.69 -2.41 -10.85
C ILE A 42 -0.65 -2.14 -12.36
N LYS A 43 0.09 -2.95 -13.12
CA LYS A 43 0.23 -2.81 -14.57
C LYS A 43 -1.12 -2.91 -15.27
N GLU A 44 -1.89 -3.97 -14.99
CA GLU A 44 -3.22 -4.14 -15.59
C GLU A 44 -4.16 -2.98 -15.23
N LYS A 45 -4.11 -2.51 -13.98
CA LYS A 45 -4.91 -1.36 -13.53
C LYS A 45 -4.54 -0.06 -14.25
N LEU A 46 -3.24 0.20 -14.47
CA LEU A 46 -2.77 1.36 -15.23
C LEU A 46 -3.19 1.27 -16.70
N LEU A 47 -3.05 0.11 -17.32
CA LEU A 47 -3.51 -0.11 -18.69
C LEU A 47 -5.01 0.12 -18.82
N GLU A 48 -5.80 -0.31 -17.85
CA GLU A 48 -7.24 -0.04 -17.84
C GLU A 48 -7.57 1.46 -17.68
N ALA A 49 -6.82 2.17 -16.84
CA ALA A 49 -7.00 3.62 -16.65
C ALA A 49 -6.84 4.42 -17.94
N THR A 50 -5.83 4.08 -18.76
CA THR A 50 -5.57 4.77 -20.05
C THR A 50 -6.71 4.64 -21.06
N LYS A 51 -7.61 3.67 -20.89
CA LYS A 51 -8.81 3.52 -21.74
C LYS A 51 -9.94 4.48 -21.37
N HIS A 52 -9.94 4.99 -20.14
CA HIS A 52 -11.01 5.82 -19.59
C HIS A 52 -10.77 7.31 -19.77
N GLN A 53 -9.51 7.75 -19.67
CA GLN A 53 -9.14 9.16 -19.76
C GLN A 53 -7.71 9.32 -20.29
N SER A 54 -7.44 10.46 -20.93
CA SER A 54 -6.08 10.85 -21.29
C SER A 54 -5.40 11.54 -20.10
N GLY A 55 -4.16 11.14 -19.80
CA GLY A 55 -3.39 11.73 -18.71
C GLY A 55 -2.24 10.82 -18.31
N GLU A 56 -1.53 11.27 -17.29
CA GLU A 56 -0.57 10.44 -16.57
C GLU A 56 -1.28 9.83 -15.36
N PHE A 57 -0.92 8.60 -15.02
CA PHE A 57 -1.67 7.84 -14.01
C PHE A 57 -0.74 7.29 -12.95
N ILE A 58 -1.17 7.43 -11.70
CA ILE A 58 -0.59 6.78 -10.55
C ILE A 58 -1.62 5.82 -9.97
N VAL A 59 -1.17 4.61 -9.64
CA VAL A 59 -1.90 3.64 -8.82
C VAL A 59 -0.97 3.13 -7.73
N GLU A 60 -1.53 2.62 -6.64
CA GLU A 60 -0.75 1.88 -5.65
C GLU A 60 -1.38 0.54 -5.33
N ASP A 61 -0.55 -0.41 -4.94
CA ASP A 61 -0.92 -1.60 -4.17
C ASP A 61 -0.21 -1.57 -2.82
N THR A 62 -0.93 -1.89 -1.75
CA THR A 62 -0.34 -2.02 -0.41
C THR A 62 -0.67 -3.41 0.12
N SER A 63 0.39 -4.17 0.36
CA SER A 63 0.38 -5.59 0.65
C SER A 63 0.97 -5.87 2.04
N LEU A 64 0.49 -6.94 2.68
CA LEU A 64 1.05 -7.46 3.94
C LEU A 64 1.53 -8.90 3.72
N TYR A 65 2.83 -9.15 3.91
CA TYR A 65 3.47 -10.44 3.69
C TYR A 65 3.79 -11.08 5.04
N LEU A 66 3.36 -12.32 5.25
CA LEU A 66 3.67 -13.09 6.45
C LEU A 66 4.67 -14.20 6.12
N ASP A 67 5.78 -14.27 6.85
CA ASP A 67 6.82 -15.28 6.59
C ASP A 67 6.26 -16.69 6.80
N CYS A 68 5.43 -16.89 7.82
CA CYS A 68 4.78 -18.17 8.14
C CYS A 68 3.85 -18.69 7.02
N LEU A 69 3.42 -17.83 6.09
CA LEU A 69 2.59 -18.19 4.95
C LEU A 69 3.33 -18.05 3.61
N ASN A 70 4.67 -18.08 3.62
CA ASN A 70 5.51 -17.88 2.44
C ASN A 70 5.14 -16.60 1.65
N GLY A 71 4.83 -15.52 2.38
CA GLY A 71 4.49 -14.22 1.80
C GLY A 71 3.00 -13.96 1.59
N LEU A 72 2.10 -14.92 1.78
CA LEU A 72 0.66 -14.64 1.82
C LEU A 72 0.30 -13.85 3.11
N PRO A 73 -0.80 -13.07 3.11
CA PRO A 73 -1.73 -12.85 2.02
C PRO A 73 -1.19 -11.95 0.89
N GLY A 74 -0.12 -11.19 1.13
CA GLY A 74 0.51 -10.34 0.12
C GLY A 74 -0.49 -9.34 -0.47
N PRO A 75 -0.59 -9.25 -1.82
CA PRO A 75 -1.57 -8.37 -2.49
C PRO A 75 -3.03 -8.77 -2.25
N LEU A 76 -3.28 -9.98 -1.76
CA LEU A 76 -4.63 -10.48 -1.48
C LEU A 76 -5.14 -10.06 -0.09
N ILE A 77 -4.40 -9.21 0.64
CA ILE A 77 -4.71 -8.81 2.01
C ILE A 77 -6.13 -8.25 2.19
N LYS A 78 -6.68 -7.55 1.19
CA LYS A 78 -8.06 -7.04 1.24
C LYS A 78 -9.07 -8.15 1.53
N TRP A 79 -8.96 -9.29 0.84
CA TRP A 79 -9.86 -10.43 1.00
C TRP A 79 -9.72 -11.10 2.37
N PHE A 80 -8.50 -11.13 2.93
CA PHE A 80 -8.26 -11.64 4.27
C PHE A 80 -8.88 -10.71 5.32
N MET A 81 -8.75 -9.39 5.13
CA MET A 81 -9.37 -8.41 6.02
C MET A 81 -10.90 -8.46 5.99
N GLU A 82 -11.51 -8.69 4.83
CA GLU A 82 -12.96 -8.81 4.67
C GLU A 82 -13.53 -10.09 5.31
N THR A 83 -12.73 -11.15 5.43
CA THR A 83 -13.20 -12.47 5.87
C THR A 83 -12.80 -12.80 7.29
N ILE A 84 -11.50 -12.87 7.56
CA ILE A 84 -10.96 -13.32 8.86
C ILE A 84 -10.53 -12.14 9.75
N GLY A 85 -10.30 -10.97 9.15
CA GLY A 85 -9.93 -9.75 9.85
C GLY A 85 -8.62 -9.83 10.64
N ASN A 86 -8.39 -8.82 11.48
CA ASN A 86 -7.18 -8.69 12.31
C ASN A 86 -7.00 -9.87 13.26
N GLU A 87 -8.06 -10.28 13.97
CA GLU A 87 -8.04 -11.43 14.87
C GLU A 87 -7.69 -12.73 14.13
N GLY A 88 -8.25 -12.94 12.94
CA GLY A 88 -7.96 -14.12 12.14
C GLY A 88 -6.51 -14.20 11.68
N LEU A 89 -5.95 -13.08 11.20
CA LEU A 89 -4.54 -12.99 10.81
C LEU A 89 -3.61 -13.24 12.00
N TYR A 90 -3.89 -12.64 13.16
CA TYR A 90 -3.15 -12.88 14.39
C TYR A 90 -3.18 -14.37 14.80
N ASN A 91 -4.37 -14.98 14.81
CA ASN A 91 -4.53 -16.39 15.19
C ASN A 91 -3.75 -17.36 14.27
N ILE A 92 -3.66 -17.06 12.97
CA ILE A 92 -2.86 -17.87 12.03
C ILE A 92 -1.38 -17.82 12.42
N VAL A 93 -0.85 -16.62 12.60
CA VAL A 93 0.54 -16.39 12.98
C VAL A 93 0.88 -17.03 14.32
N GLU A 94 0.03 -16.84 15.33
CA GLU A 94 0.21 -17.41 16.67
C GLU A 94 0.27 -18.95 16.60
N LYS A 95 -0.62 -19.56 15.80
CA LYS A 95 -0.68 -21.02 15.66
C LYS A 95 0.49 -21.61 14.88
N LEU A 96 1.06 -20.86 13.94
CA LEU A 96 2.22 -21.30 13.15
C LEU A 96 3.56 -20.98 13.83
N GLY A 97 3.57 -20.12 14.85
CA GLY A 97 4.75 -19.85 15.67
C GLY A 97 5.80 -18.95 15.01
N ASP A 98 5.45 -18.27 13.93
CA ASP A 98 6.32 -17.27 13.28
C ASP A 98 5.50 -16.03 12.94
N ASN A 99 5.84 -14.93 13.61
CA ASN A 99 5.13 -13.66 13.50
C ASN A 99 5.85 -12.62 12.67
N LYS A 100 6.95 -12.97 12.00
CA LYS A 100 7.63 -12.04 11.11
C LYS A 100 6.72 -11.65 9.94
N ALA A 101 6.71 -10.36 9.66
CA ALA A 101 5.92 -9.80 8.59
C ALA A 101 6.64 -8.63 7.92
N LYS A 102 6.20 -8.34 6.70
CA LYS A 102 6.62 -7.16 5.97
C LYS A 102 5.41 -6.45 5.36
N ALA A 103 5.32 -5.16 5.61
CA ALA A 103 4.43 -4.26 4.89
C ALA A 103 5.15 -3.72 3.66
N LYS A 104 4.51 -3.74 2.49
CA LYS A 104 5.09 -3.20 1.25
C LYS A 104 4.05 -2.42 0.48
N THR A 105 4.44 -1.24 0.00
CA THR A 105 3.65 -0.49 -0.99
C THR A 105 4.44 -0.41 -2.28
N ILE A 106 3.78 -0.73 -3.38
CA ILE A 106 4.29 -0.50 -4.73
C ILE A 106 3.41 0.57 -5.36
N ILE A 107 4.05 1.60 -5.90
CA ILE A 107 3.41 2.66 -6.67
C ILE A 107 3.78 2.44 -8.13
N GLY A 108 2.76 2.33 -8.98
CA GLY A 108 2.93 2.36 -10.42
C GLY A 108 2.64 3.74 -10.97
N TYR A 109 3.51 4.25 -11.83
CA TYR A 109 3.34 5.49 -12.58
C TYR A 109 3.36 5.18 -14.07
N SER A 110 2.42 5.73 -14.82
CA SER A 110 2.37 5.70 -16.28
C SER A 110 2.45 7.12 -16.82
N ASP A 111 3.44 7.38 -17.68
CA ASP A 111 3.59 8.65 -18.41
C ASP A 111 2.81 8.65 -19.75
N GLY A 112 2.05 7.59 -20.00
CA GLY A 112 1.32 7.34 -21.25
C GLY A 112 2.07 6.46 -22.26
N ASN A 113 3.38 6.29 -22.12
CA ASN A 113 4.22 5.42 -22.95
C ASN A 113 4.76 4.24 -22.15
N ASP A 114 5.38 4.54 -21.01
CA ASP A 114 6.10 3.60 -20.16
C ASP A 114 5.47 3.50 -18.77
N ILE A 115 5.70 2.37 -18.11
CA ILE A 115 5.24 2.12 -16.73
C ILE A 115 6.45 1.94 -15.82
N TYR A 116 6.49 2.74 -14.77
CA TYR A 116 7.55 2.77 -13.76
C TYR A 116 7.00 2.29 -12.41
N PHE A 117 7.84 1.63 -11.63
CA PHE A 117 7.46 1.08 -10.32
C PHE A 117 8.38 1.61 -9.22
N PHE A 118 7.78 2.06 -8.13
CA PHE A 118 8.46 2.57 -6.95
C PHE A 118 8.01 1.80 -5.72
N GLU A 119 8.95 1.30 -4.95
CA GLU A 119 8.67 0.38 -3.84
C GLU A 119 9.18 0.94 -2.52
N GLY A 120 8.36 0.82 -1.49
CA GLY A 120 8.75 1.02 -0.11
C GLY A 120 8.34 -0.19 0.71
N GLU A 121 9.14 -0.53 1.71
CA GLU A 121 8.87 -1.65 2.58
C GLU A 121 9.29 -1.37 4.01
N VAL A 122 8.57 -1.98 4.95
CA VAL A 122 8.81 -1.90 6.39
C VAL A 122 8.73 -3.32 6.94
N PHE A 123 9.79 -3.74 7.63
CA PHE A 123 9.83 -5.01 8.34
C PHE A 123 9.23 -4.84 9.74
N GLY A 124 8.65 -5.91 10.24
CA GLY A 124 8.02 -5.93 11.55
C GLY A 124 7.48 -7.30 11.90
N LYS A 125 6.47 -7.28 12.76
CA LYS A 125 5.80 -8.48 13.23
C LYS A 125 4.31 -8.28 13.40
N ILE A 126 3.59 -9.39 13.31
CA ILE A 126 2.19 -9.46 13.69
C ILE A 126 2.09 -9.63 15.22
N VAL A 127 1.26 -8.81 15.83
CA VAL A 127 0.97 -8.84 17.27
C VAL A 127 -0.54 -8.89 17.49
N LYS A 128 -0.92 -9.13 18.75
CA LYS A 128 -2.33 -9.12 19.13
C LYS A 128 -2.94 -7.75 18.78
N PRO A 129 -4.16 -7.70 18.19
CA PRO A 129 -4.78 -6.44 17.83
C PRO A 129 -4.82 -5.42 18.98
N SER A 130 -4.36 -4.20 18.74
CA SER A 130 -4.36 -3.10 19.70
C SER A 130 -4.90 -1.80 19.08
N GLY A 131 -5.50 -0.95 19.91
CA GLY A 131 -6.14 0.29 19.48
C GLY A 131 -7.52 0.11 18.85
N GLU A 132 -8.23 1.21 18.62
CA GLU A 132 -9.49 1.22 17.89
C GLU A 132 -9.20 1.01 16.40
N THR A 133 -9.78 -0.01 15.78
CA THR A 133 -9.52 -0.30 14.37
C THR A 133 -10.13 0.77 13.49
N THR A 134 -9.29 1.64 12.94
CA THR A 134 -9.70 2.70 12.01
C THR A 134 -9.45 2.32 10.55
N PHE A 135 -8.42 1.50 10.29
CA PHE A 135 -8.01 1.18 8.93
C PHE A 135 -7.24 -0.14 8.82
N GLY A 136 -7.76 -1.05 7.99
CA GLY A 136 -7.06 -2.25 7.54
C GLY A 136 -6.40 -3.06 8.66
N TRP A 137 -5.15 -3.44 8.44
CA TRP A 137 -4.34 -4.29 9.31
C TRP A 137 -3.37 -3.52 10.23
N ASP A 138 -3.49 -2.19 10.28
CA ASP A 138 -2.69 -1.36 11.19
C ASP A 138 -2.73 -1.82 12.66
N PRO A 139 -3.86 -2.33 13.20
CA PRO A 139 -3.93 -2.78 14.60
C PRO A 139 -3.06 -3.97 14.96
N ILE A 140 -2.55 -4.72 13.97
CA ILE A 140 -1.79 -5.95 14.19
C ILE A 140 -0.34 -5.86 13.73
N PHE A 141 0.05 -4.80 13.03
CA PHE A 141 1.40 -4.66 12.52
C PHE A 141 2.24 -3.74 13.41
N MET A 142 3.29 -4.30 14.01
CA MET A 142 4.29 -3.56 14.78
C MET A 142 5.62 -3.55 14.02
N ALA A 143 6.03 -2.37 13.56
CA ALA A 143 7.28 -2.19 12.83
C ALA A 143 8.51 -2.46 13.73
N ASP A 144 9.58 -2.97 13.11
CA ASP A 144 10.84 -3.21 13.81
C ASP A 144 11.38 -1.91 14.43
N GLY A 145 11.90 -2.00 15.66
CA GLY A 145 12.38 -0.83 16.41
C GLY A 145 11.29 -0.03 17.13
N HIS A 146 10.02 -0.45 17.03
CA HIS A 146 8.89 0.20 17.71
C HIS A 146 8.20 -0.75 18.72
N ASP A 147 7.48 -0.15 19.66
CA ASP A 147 6.71 -0.82 20.72
C ASP A 147 5.19 -0.63 20.58
N LYS A 148 4.76 0.02 19.49
CA LYS A 148 3.37 0.33 19.16
C LYS A 148 3.02 -0.24 17.80
N THR A 149 1.76 -0.65 17.63
CA THR A 149 1.24 -0.97 16.31
C THR A 149 1.06 0.29 15.48
N PHE A 150 0.94 0.16 14.16
CA PHE A 150 0.63 1.29 13.28
C PHE A 150 -0.66 2.02 13.67
N GLN A 151 -1.63 1.31 14.26
CA GLN A 151 -2.88 1.93 14.73
C GLN A 151 -2.68 2.79 15.97
N GLU A 152 -1.70 2.47 16.81
CA GLU A 152 -1.37 3.19 18.05
C GLU A 152 -0.40 4.36 17.83
N MET A 153 0.19 4.47 16.63
CA MET A 153 1.05 5.58 16.25
C MET A 153 0.22 6.81 15.87
N ASP A 154 0.72 8.00 16.23
CA ASP A 154 0.17 9.23 15.67
C ASP A 154 0.33 9.22 14.15
N LYS A 155 -0.63 9.79 13.41
CA LYS A 155 -0.61 9.81 11.94
C LYS A 155 0.72 10.32 11.38
N ASN A 156 1.29 11.36 11.98
CA ASN A 156 2.58 11.91 11.58
C ASN A 156 3.74 10.94 11.83
N GLN A 157 3.73 10.22 12.96
CA GLN A 157 4.74 9.21 13.28
C GLN A 157 4.70 8.05 12.30
N LYS A 158 3.51 7.51 12.05
CA LYS A 158 3.31 6.46 11.04
C LYS A 158 3.79 6.92 9.67
N ASN A 159 3.43 8.13 9.26
CA ASN A 159 3.80 8.67 7.95
C ASN A 159 5.32 8.83 7.76
N MET A 160 6.09 9.06 8.83
CA MET A 160 7.56 9.15 8.70
C MET A 160 8.21 7.81 8.34
N ILE A 161 7.60 6.70 8.75
CA ILE A 161 8.18 5.36 8.57
C ILE A 161 7.42 4.50 7.56
N SER A 162 6.27 4.96 7.06
CA SER A 162 5.38 4.11 6.27
C SER A 162 6.03 3.71 4.94
N MET A 163 5.78 2.47 4.56
CA MET A 163 6.13 1.93 3.25
C MET A 163 5.61 2.81 2.09
N ARG A 164 4.44 3.43 2.25
CA ARG A 164 3.87 4.36 1.26
C ARG A 164 4.72 5.63 1.14
N ARG A 165 5.12 6.24 2.26
CA ARG A 165 6.02 7.41 2.26
C ARG A 165 7.32 7.08 1.53
N LEU A 166 7.93 5.94 1.84
CA LEU A 166 9.17 5.50 1.21
C LEU A 166 9.03 5.29 -0.30
N ALA A 167 7.92 4.71 -0.77
CA ALA A 167 7.63 4.57 -2.19
C ALA A 167 7.38 5.93 -2.87
N LEU A 168 6.67 6.83 -2.19
CA LEU A 168 6.33 8.16 -2.68
C LEU A 168 7.53 9.07 -2.85
N GLU A 169 8.48 9.04 -1.92
CA GLU A 169 9.73 9.81 -2.06
C GLU A 169 10.50 9.40 -3.31
N LYS A 170 10.56 8.09 -3.61
CA LYS A 170 11.21 7.58 -4.82
C LYS A 170 10.48 8.04 -6.09
N LEU A 171 9.15 8.03 -6.09
CA LEU A 171 8.37 8.59 -7.21
C LEU A 171 8.63 10.09 -7.37
N LYS A 172 8.63 10.85 -6.28
CA LYS A 172 8.88 12.29 -6.29
C LYS A 172 10.26 12.61 -6.88
N GLU A 173 11.31 11.93 -6.39
CA GLU A 173 12.66 12.10 -6.90
C GLU A 173 12.77 11.78 -8.40
N PHE A 174 12.01 10.80 -8.88
CA PHE A 174 11.96 10.46 -10.31
C PHE A 174 11.29 11.59 -11.12
N LEU A 175 10.10 12.04 -10.71
CA LEU A 175 9.36 13.11 -11.39
C LEU A 175 10.08 14.46 -11.38
N GLU A 176 10.93 14.72 -10.37
CA GLU A 176 11.76 15.92 -10.29
C GLU A 176 13.01 15.87 -11.18
N LYS A 177 13.47 14.67 -11.58
CA LYS A 177 14.62 14.50 -12.49
C LYS A 177 14.24 14.51 -13.96
N GLU A 178 13.02 14.11 -14.29
CA GLU A 178 12.48 14.09 -15.66
C GLU A 178 11.88 15.44 -16.10
N LYS A 179 11.82 16.43 -15.19
CA LYS A 179 11.44 17.82 -15.47
C LYS A 179 12.67 18.72 -15.65
#